data_AF-A0A963ETH6-F1
#
_entry.id   AF-A0A963ETH6-F1
#
_cell.length_a   1.000
_cell.length_b   1.000
_cell.length_c   1.000
_cell.angle_alpha   90.00
_cell.angle_beta   90.00
_cell.angle_gamma   90.00
#
_symmetry.space_group_name_H-M   'P 1'
#
loop_
_entity.id
_entity.type
_entity.pdbx_description
1 polymer ?
#
loop_
_entity_poly.entity_id
_entity_poly.type
_entity_poly.pdbx_seq_one_letter_code
_entity_poly.pdbx_strand_id
1 'polypeptide(L)'
;MAGRIPQAFLDDLLDRVDIVEVIDRRVKLRKSGKNYTARCPFHEEKTPSFSVNPDKQFYYCFGCGAGGNALGFLMDYENLDFPRAVESLASSAGMEVPREPSSTPHDPEREQGNKALYALMEDVARYYRGQLRTHPQAQRAVAYLKGRGLTGQIAREFDLGFAPPGWDKLMKALGTGPEQVTLLKDSGMLVENEQGRLYDRFRDRVVFPIRDQRGRVVAFGGRVLGDDKPKYLNSPETSIFHKGRELYGLYQARQANRKLERLLVVEGYMDVIALAQHGISYATATLGTATSRTHLERIYRLCPEVVFCFDGDE
;
A
#
# COMPACT_ATOMS: atom_id res chain seq x y z
N MET A 1 9.95 4.25 -12.19
CA MET A 1 11.21 3.68 -11.69
C MET A 1 11.86 4.74 -10.83
N ALA A 2 12.15 4.44 -9.57
CA ALA A 2 12.90 5.35 -8.70
C ALA A 2 14.25 5.64 -9.35
N GLY A 3 14.71 6.90 -9.31
CA GLY A 3 16.04 7.27 -9.77
C GLY A 3 17.07 6.32 -9.19
N ARG A 4 17.96 5.85 -10.07
CA ARG A 4 18.96 4.85 -9.71
C ARG A 4 19.91 5.50 -8.70
N ILE A 5 19.86 5.07 -7.44
CA ILE A 5 20.87 5.45 -6.46
C ILE A 5 22.20 4.86 -6.96
N PRO A 6 23.25 5.66 -7.16
CA PRO A 6 24.51 5.16 -7.69
C PRO A 6 25.09 4.05 -6.80
N GLN A 7 25.57 2.96 -7.42
CA GLN A 7 26.15 1.84 -6.68
C GLN A 7 27.33 2.30 -5.80
N ALA A 8 28.18 3.19 -6.33
CA ALA A 8 29.29 3.78 -5.59
C ALA A 8 28.85 4.47 -4.29
N PHE A 9 27.68 5.13 -4.28
CA PHE A 9 27.16 5.71 -3.06
C PHE A 9 26.69 4.66 -2.05
N LEU A 10 26.07 3.58 -2.52
CA LEU A 10 25.65 2.49 -1.64
C LEU A 10 26.85 1.82 -0.99
N ASP A 11 27.93 1.65 -1.74
CA ASP A 11 29.19 1.10 -1.25
C ASP A 11 29.80 2.04 -0.20
N ASP A 12 29.93 3.34 -0.52
CA ASP A 12 30.40 4.37 0.44
C ASP A 12 29.53 4.44 1.70
N LEU A 13 28.21 4.29 1.56
CA LEU A 13 27.26 4.32 2.66
C LEU A 13 27.44 3.11 3.58
N LEU A 14 27.59 1.92 3.00
CA LEU A 14 27.83 0.69 3.74
C LEU A 14 29.19 0.69 4.44
N ASP A 15 30.20 1.36 3.87
CA ASP A 15 31.52 1.53 4.48
C ASP A 15 31.53 2.50 5.67
N ARG A 16 30.58 3.46 5.72
CA ARG A 16 30.49 4.43 6.83
C ARG A 16 29.63 4.00 7.99
N VAL A 17 28.75 3.02 7.81
CA VAL A 17 27.89 2.52 8.89
C VAL A 17 28.52 1.32 9.58
N ASP A 18 28.37 1.23 10.89
CA ASP A 18 28.65 0.00 11.63
C ASP A 18 27.36 -0.81 11.80
N ILE A 19 27.31 -1.99 11.20
CA ILE A 19 26.19 -2.92 11.32
C ILE A 19 25.86 -3.26 12.78
N VAL A 20 26.87 -3.30 13.67
CA VAL A 20 26.64 -3.58 15.10
C VAL A 20 25.83 -2.45 15.73
N GLU A 21 26.15 -1.19 15.42
CA GLU A 21 25.39 -0.04 15.92
C GLU A 21 23.98 0.02 15.33
N VAL A 22 23.85 -0.24 14.03
CA VAL A 22 22.54 -0.23 13.34
C VAL A 22 21.59 -1.26 13.95
N ILE A 23 22.12 -2.45 14.27
CA ILE A 23 21.34 -3.55 14.85
C ILE A 23 21.13 -3.35 16.36
N ASP A 24 22.14 -2.96 17.14
CA ASP A 24 22.03 -2.86 18.61
C ASP A 24 20.98 -1.82 19.06
N ARG A 25 20.72 -0.80 18.22
CA ARG A 25 19.63 0.19 18.43
C ARG A 25 18.24 -0.45 18.42
N ARG A 26 18.08 -1.63 17.83
CA ARG A 26 16.80 -2.31 17.61
C ARG A 26 16.71 -3.65 18.33
N VAL A 27 17.80 -4.41 18.32
CA VAL A 27 17.91 -5.74 18.90
C VAL A 27 19.14 -5.74 19.79
N LYS A 28 18.95 -5.87 21.11
CA LYS A 28 20.06 -5.79 22.05
C LYS A 28 21.06 -6.92 21.84
N LEU A 29 22.27 -6.55 21.41
CA LEU A 29 23.35 -7.46 21.09
C LEU A 29 24.20 -7.77 22.34
N ARG A 30 24.69 -9.02 22.43
CA ARG A 30 25.67 -9.45 23.43
C ARG A 30 26.95 -9.92 22.74
N LYS A 31 28.09 -9.41 23.20
CA LYS A 31 29.40 -9.80 22.66
C LYS A 31 29.68 -11.28 22.96
N SER A 32 30.09 -12.02 21.94
CA SER A 32 30.43 -13.44 22.00
C SER A 32 31.66 -13.71 21.15
N GLY A 33 32.83 -13.75 21.81
CA GLY A 33 34.12 -13.81 21.14
C GLY A 33 34.35 -12.59 20.23
N LYS A 34 34.58 -12.85 18.94
CA LYS A 34 34.75 -11.81 17.90
C LYS A 34 33.44 -11.28 17.32
N ASN A 35 32.32 -11.96 17.58
CA ASN A 35 31.00 -11.62 17.05
C ASN A 35 30.11 -11.02 18.15
N TYR A 36 28.94 -10.56 17.73
CA TYR A 36 27.82 -10.24 18.61
C TYR A 36 26.67 -11.21 18.36
N THR A 37 25.88 -11.48 19.39
CA THR A 37 24.77 -12.45 19.32
C THR A 37 23.50 -11.92 19.95
N ALA A 38 22.35 -12.35 19.43
CA ALA A 38 21.04 -12.05 19.99
C ALA A 38 20.03 -13.16 19.63
N ARG A 39 18.83 -13.06 20.18
CA ARG A 39 17.68 -13.78 19.61
C ARG A 39 17.30 -13.13 18.29
N CYS A 40 17.01 -13.93 17.29
CA CYS A 40 16.66 -13.47 15.97
C CYS A 40 15.34 -12.69 16.00
N PRO A 41 15.30 -11.50 15.40
CA PRO A 41 14.06 -10.74 15.31
C PRO A 41 13.11 -11.27 14.22
N PHE A 42 13.58 -12.16 13.35
CA PHE A 42 12.86 -12.63 12.17
C PHE A 42 12.15 -13.97 12.37
N HIS A 43 12.38 -14.66 13.48
CA HIS A 43 11.67 -15.88 13.84
C HIS A 43 11.65 -16.08 15.36
N GLU A 44 10.72 -16.90 15.86
CA GLU A 44 10.61 -17.18 17.29
C GLU A 44 11.58 -18.28 17.73
N GLU A 45 12.41 -17.96 18.74
CA GLU A 45 13.38 -18.91 19.31
C GLU A 45 13.62 -18.68 20.81
N LYS A 46 14.11 -19.72 21.50
CA LYS A 46 14.45 -19.65 22.93
C LYS A 46 15.93 -19.36 23.18
N THR A 47 16.81 -19.87 22.32
CA THR A 47 18.26 -19.73 22.36
C THR A 47 18.74 -18.76 21.29
N PRO A 48 19.72 -17.87 21.56
CA PRO A 48 20.25 -16.95 20.55
C PRO A 48 20.86 -17.69 19.33
N SER A 49 20.33 -17.46 18.13
CA SER A 49 20.95 -17.94 16.88
C SER A 49 21.34 -16.82 15.91
N PHE A 50 21.02 -15.57 16.24
CA PHE A 50 21.37 -14.40 15.43
C PHE A 50 22.79 -13.94 15.77
N SER A 51 23.67 -13.92 14.78
CA SER A 51 25.08 -13.53 14.91
C SER A 51 25.38 -12.34 13.99
N VAL A 52 26.08 -11.34 14.53
CA VAL A 52 26.55 -10.17 13.79
C VAL A 52 28.07 -10.17 13.83
N ASN A 53 28.70 -10.12 12.66
CA ASN A 53 30.15 -10.07 12.54
C ASN A 53 30.59 -8.63 12.21
N PRO A 54 31.28 -7.93 13.13
CA PRO A 54 31.71 -6.55 12.90
C PRO A 54 32.77 -6.44 11.80
N ASP A 55 33.70 -7.40 11.70
CA ASP A 55 34.79 -7.36 10.72
C ASP A 55 34.28 -7.51 9.28
N LYS A 56 33.22 -8.31 9.09
CA LYS A 56 32.60 -8.59 7.77
C LYS A 56 31.39 -7.71 7.47
N GLN A 57 30.99 -6.84 8.40
CA GLN A 57 29.81 -5.99 8.28
C GLN A 57 28.53 -6.74 7.82
N PHE A 58 28.31 -7.93 8.39
CA PHE A 58 27.22 -8.84 7.98
C PHE A 58 26.58 -9.53 9.19
N TYR A 59 25.27 -9.80 9.10
CA TYR A 59 24.54 -10.62 10.07
C TYR A 59 24.09 -11.93 9.44
N TYR A 60 23.99 -12.97 10.26
CA TYR A 60 23.42 -14.25 9.88
C TYR A 60 22.70 -14.89 11.06
N CYS A 61 21.54 -15.46 10.78
CA CYS A 61 20.77 -16.26 11.72
C CYS A 61 20.95 -17.74 11.43
N PHE A 62 21.56 -18.48 12.35
CA PHE A 62 21.77 -19.93 12.20
C PHE A 62 20.47 -20.75 12.36
N GLY A 63 19.39 -20.17 12.91
CA GLY A 63 18.08 -20.81 13.01
C GLY A 63 17.26 -20.74 11.71
N CYS A 64 17.00 -19.54 11.19
CA CYS A 64 16.13 -19.33 10.02
C CYS A 64 16.85 -19.02 8.70
N GLY A 65 18.18 -18.86 8.72
CA GLY A 65 18.97 -18.56 7.53
C GLY A 65 18.92 -17.08 7.07
N ALA A 66 18.18 -16.21 7.77
CA ALA A 66 18.16 -14.78 7.47
C ALA A 66 19.57 -14.19 7.58
N GLY A 67 19.99 -13.41 6.60
CA GLY A 67 21.31 -12.80 6.58
C GLY A 67 21.39 -11.63 5.62
N GLY A 68 22.24 -10.67 5.93
CA GLY A 68 22.38 -9.45 5.14
C GLY A 68 23.37 -8.45 5.73
N ASN A 69 23.49 -7.31 5.06
CA ASN A 69 24.19 -6.15 5.57
C ASN A 69 23.24 -5.24 6.37
N ALA A 70 23.75 -4.10 6.84
CA ALA A 70 22.96 -3.12 7.60
C ALA A 70 21.71 -2.62 6.85
N LEU A 71 21.80 -2.43 5.53
CA LEU A 71 20.69 -1.99 4.70
C LEU A 71 19.60 -3.06 4.60
N GLY A 72 19.98 -4.30 4.29
CA GLY A 72 19.05 -5.43 4.25
C GLY A 72 18.35 -5.65 5.59
N PHE A 73 19.09 -5.53 6.70
CA PHE A 73 18.51 -5.60 8.04
C PHE A 73 17.40 -4.56 8.25
N LEU A 74 17.60 -3.29 7.88
CA LEU A 74 16.55 -2.27 8.03
C LEU A 74 15.34 -2.52 7.15
N MET A 75 15.58 -2.94 5.90
CA MET A 75 14.49 -3.27 4.98
C MET A 75 13.60 -4.37 5.57
N ASP A 76 14.20 -5.42 6.12
CA ASP A 76 13.47 -6.57 6.66
C ASP A 76 12.87 -6.27 8.04
N TYR A 77 13.62 -5.61 8.94
CA TYR A 77 13.22 -5.37 10.32
C TYR A 77 12.17 -4.26 10.45
N GLU A 78 12.31 -3.18 9.67
CA GLU A 78 11.39 -2.03 9.70
C GLU A 78 10.37 -2.06 8.55
N ASN A 79 10.43 -3.07 7.68
CA ASN A 79 9.59 -3.19 6.50
C ASN A 79 9.67 -1.92 5.62
N LEU A 80 10.88 -1.37 5.47
CA LEU A 80 11.18 -0.20 4.64
C LEU A 80 11.41 -0.62 3.17
N ASP A 81 11.01 0.25 2.25
CA ASP A 81 11.45 0.13 0.86
C ASP A 81 12.91 0.60 0.71
N PHE A 82 13.54 0.19 -0.38
CA PHE A 82 14.96 0.42 -0.61
C PHE A 82 15.36 1.90 -0.52
N PRO A 83 14.66 2.87 -1.15
CA PRO A 83 15.02 4.28 -1.00
C PRO A 83 14.91 4.79 0.43
N ARG A 84 13.85 4.43 1.18
CA ARG A 84 13.72 4.88 2.58
C ARG A 84 14.74 4.23 3.50
N ALA A 85 15.11 2.97 3.26
CA ALA A 85 16.17 2.32 4.01
C ALA A 85 17.55 2.97 3.76
N VAL A 86 17.83 3.34 2.50
CA VAL A 86 19.04 4.09 2.12
C VAL A 86 19.04 5.48 2.76
N GLU A 87 17.93 6.22 2.70
CA GLU A 87 17.78 7.53 3.36
C GLU A 87 17.98 7.43 4.88
N SER A 88 17.41 6.40 5.52
CA SER A 88 17.56 6.18 6.96
C SER A 88 19.00 5.88 7.36
N LEU A 89 19.71 5.03 6.61
CA LEU A 89 21.14 4.76 6.85
C LEU A 89 21.96 6.03 6.62
N ALA A 90 21.74 6.71 5.48
CA ALA A 90 22.49 7.89 5.08
C ALA A 90 22.33 9.01 6.10
N SER A 91 21.11 9.26 6.58
CA SER A 91 20.87 10.22 7.66
C SER A 91 21.63 9.87 8.94
N SER A 92 21.67 8.59 9.32
CA SER A 92 22.42 8.16 10.51
C SER A 92 23.95 8.28 10.35
N ALA A 93 24.44 8.23 9.11
CA ALA A 93 25.86 8.38 8.75
C ALA A 93 26.24 9.82 8.37
N GLY A 94 25.31 10.79 8.47
CA GLY A 94 25.53 12.17 8.04
C GLY A 94 25.84 12.31 6.54
N MET A 95 25.33 11.38 5.71
CA MET A 95 25.50 11.36 4.27
C MET A 95 24.24 11.85 3.56
N GLU A 96 24.44 12.62 2.50
CA GLU A 96 23.36 13.00 1.60
C GLU A 96 23.33 12.03 0.41
N VAL A 97 22.17 11.45 0.12
CA VAL A 97 22.01 10.47 -0.97
C VAL A 97 22.11 11.19 -2.32
N PRO A 98 23.08 10.85 -3.22
CA PRO A 98 23.21 11.43 -4.54
C PRO A 98 21.97 11.11 -5.36
N ARG A 99 21.29 12.16 -5.76
CA ARG A 99 20.11 12.09 -6.62
C ARG A 99 20.60 12.36 -8.03
N GLU A 100 20.69 11.34 -8.88
CA GLU A 100 20.61 11.61 -10.31
C GLU A 100 19.28 12.31 -10.60
N PRO A 101 19.21 13.19 -11.62
CA PRO A 101 17.98 13.90 -12.00
C PRO A 101 16.98 12.92 -12.60
N SER A 102 16.45 12.00 -11.78
CA SER A 102 15.15 11.42 -11.98
C SER A 102 14.13 12.51 -11.62
N SER A 103 13.17 12.66 -12.51
CA SER A 103 12.11 13.65 -12.54
C SER A 103 11.17 13.51 -11.34
N THR A 104 11.66 13.85 -10.15
CA THR A 104 10.98 14.77 -9.24
C THR A 104 11.82 14.98 -7.96
N PRO A 105 12.04 16.24 -7.56
CA PRO A 105 12.73 16.55 -6.31
C PRO A 105 11.96 15.97 -5.11
N HIS A 106 12.69 15.63 -4.04
CA HIS A 106 12.12 15.59 -2.70
C HIS A 106 11.81 17.03 -2.32
N ASP A 107 10.65 17.46 -2.79
CA ASP A 107 10.07 18.75 -2.53
C ASP A 107 9.30 18.61 -1.20
N PRO A 108 9.71 19.29 -0.11
CA PRO A 108 8.95 19.29 1.13
C PRO A 108 7.51 19.78 0.91
N GLU A 109 7.24 20.60 -0.11
CA GLU A 109 5.87 20.97 -0.51
C GLU A 109 5.13 19.77 -1.11
N ARG A 110 5.81 18.87 -1.82
CA ARG A 110 5.23 17.63 -2.35
C ARG A 110 4.98 16.58 -1.27
N GLU A 111 5.84 16.49 -0.26
CA GLU A 111 5.60 15.60 0.89
C GLU A 111 4.46 16.13 1.77
N GLN A 112 4.41 17.44 2.01
CA GLN A 112 3.29 18.10 2.69
C GLN A 112 1.99 18.00 1.88
N GLY A 113 2.05 18.19 0.55
CA GLY A 113 0.93 18.03 -0.38
C GLY A 113 0.40 16.60 -0.37
N ASN A 114 1.30 15.60 -0.39
CA ASN A 114 0.90 14.19 -0.25
C ASN A 114 0.25 13.91 1.11
N LYS A 115 0.73 14.49 2.21
CA LYS A 115 0.10 14.36 3.54
C LYS A 115 -1.34 14.89 3.54
N ALA A 116 -1.57 16.04 2.92
CA ALA A 116 -2.92 16.60 2.76
C ALA A 116 -3.82 15.70 1.89
N LEU A 117 -3.27 15.14 0.80
CA LEU A 117 -4.00 14.19 -0.05
C LEU A 117 -4.39 12.92 0.71
N TYR A 118 -3.49 12.31 1.50
CA TYR A 118 -3.84 11.12 2.30
C TYR A 118 -4.95 11.43 3.32
N ALA A 119 -4.87 12.60 3.99
CA ALA A 119 -5.91 13.01 4.94
C ALA A 119 -7.27 13.19 4.25
N LEU A 120 -7.29 13.88 3.10
CA LEU A 120 -8.50 14.04 2.29
C LEU A 120 -9.07 12.68 1.85
N MET A 121 -8.24 11.76 1.39
CA MET A 121 -8.71 10.45 0.92
C MET A 121 -9.35 9.60 2.03
N GLU A 122 -8.86 9.71 3.26
CA GLU A 122 -9.52 9.11 4.44
C GLU A 122 -10.87 9.78 4.75
N ASP A 123 -10.98 11.10 4.59
CA ASP A 123 -12.24 11.82 4.75
C ASP A 123 -13.27 11.43 3.67
N VAL A 124 -12.82 11.27 2.42
CA VAL A 124 -13.63 10.76 1.30
C VAL A 124 -14.11 9.34 1.60
N ALA A 125 -13.24 8.45 2.11
CA ALA A 125 -13.62 7.09 2.48
C ALA A 125 -14.66 7.10 3.60
N ARG A 126 -14.46 7.94 4.63
CA ARG A 126 -15.43 8.14 5.72
C ARG A 126 -16.77 8.64 5.20
N TYR A 127 -16.76 9.60 4.28
CA TYR A 127 -17.95 10.13 3.63
C TYR A 127 -18.73 9.02 2.92
N TYR A 128 -18.11 8.27 2.00
CA TYR A 128 -18.81 7.22 1.25
C TYR A 128 -19.30 6.07 2.13
N ARG A 129 -18.53 5.68 3.16
CA ARG A 129 -19.00 4.71 4.16
C ARG A 129 -20.21 5.24 4.93
N GLY A 130 -20.22 6.51 5.27
CA GLY A 130 -21.37 7.19 5.89
C GLY A 130 -22.59 7.20 4.96
N GLN A 131 -22.40 7.49 3.68
CA GLN A 131 -23.46 7.46 2.67
C GLN A 131 -24.10 6.07 2.54
N LEU A 132 -23.30 4.98 2.59
CA LEU A 132 -23.83 3.61 2.54
C LEU A 132 -24.74 3.26 3.75
N ARG A 133 -24.61 3.99 4.86
CA ARG A 133 -25.41 3.77 6.07
C ARG A 133 -26.62 4.67 6.18
N THR A 134 -26.52 5.91 5.69
CA THR A 134 -27.46 6.99 6.04
C THR A 134 -28.16 7.60 4.84
N HIS A 135 -27.65 7.46 3.62
CA HIS A 135 -28.27 8.07 2.46
C HIS A 135 -29.64 7.43 2.18
N PRO A 136 -30.69 8.21 1.84
CA PRO A 136 -32.03 7.65 1.58
C PRO A 136 -32.07 6.56 0.50
N GLN A 137 -31.15 6.64 -0.48
CA GLN A 137 -31.03 5.65 -1.56
C GLN A 137 -30.00 4.53 -1.29
N ALA A 138 -29.36 4.51 -0.12
CA ALA A 138 -28.32 3.52 0.21
C ALA A 138 -28.84 2.08 0.15
N GLN A 139 -30.14 1.86 0.36
CA GLN A 139 -30.74 0.53 0.34
C GLN A 139 -30.55 -0.20 -1.00
N ARG A 140 -30.47 0.53 -2.13
CA ARG A 140 -30.13 -0.05 -3.45
C ARG A 140 -28.72 -0.65 -3.45
N ALA A 141 -27.74 0.08 -2.90
CA ALA A 141 -26.36 -0.37 -2.77
C ALA A 141 -26.24 -1.56 -1.80
N VAL A 142 -26.94 -1.49 -0.66
CA VAL A 142 -26.98 -2.58 0.32
C VAL A 142 -27.63 -3.84 -0.26
N ALA A 143 -28.75 -3.69 -0.97
CA ALA A 143 -29.42 -4.80 -1.64
C ALA A 143 -28.54 -5.43 -2.71
N TYR A 144 -27.81 -4.62 -3.50
CA TYR A 144 -26.82 -5.13 -4.44
C TYR A 144 -25.72 -5.96 -3.76
N LEU A 145 -25.10 -5.43 -2.70
CA LEU A 145 -24.04 -6.14 -1.96
C LEU A 145 -24.56 -7.46 -1.37
N LYS A 146 -25.75 -7.44 -0.76
CA LYS A 146 -26.41 -8.65 -0.24
C LYS A 146 -26.76 -9.64 -1.35
N GLY A 147 -27.25 -9.17 -2.49
CA GLY A 147 -27.53 -10.00 -3.66
C GLY A 147 -26.27 -10.66 -4.24
N ARG A 148 -25.09 -10.09 -3.98
CA ARG A 148 -23.77 -10.68 -4.29
C ARG A 148 -23.23 -11.55 -3.14
N GLY A 149 -24.04 -11.84 -2.13
CA GLY A 149 -23.69 -12.70 -1.00
C GLY A 149 -22.82 -12.03 0.07
N LEU A 150 -22.58 -10.71 0.01
CA LEU A 150 -21.71 -10.03 0.95
C LEU A 150 -22.44 -9.66 2.24
N THR A 151 -21.85 -10.03 3.37
CA THR A 151 -22.30 -9.68 4.72
C THR A 151 -21.92 -8.24 5.07
N GLY A 152 -22.62 -7.68 6.08
CA GLY A 152 -22.25 -6.38 6.63
C GLY A 152 -20.88 -6.37 7.31
N GLN A 153 -20.40 -7.52 7.79
CA GLN A 153 -19.09 -7.67 8.41
C GLN A 153 -17.97 -7.47 7.39
N ILE A 154 -17.98 -8.24 6.29
CA ILE A 154 -16.94 -8.10 5.26
C ILE A 154 -16.99 -6.73 4.58
N ALA A 155 -18.21 -6.19 4.38
CA ALA A 155 -18.37 -4.85 3.83
C ALA A 155 -17.75 -3.77 4.76
N ARG A 156 -17.82 -3.96 6.07
CA ARG A 156 -17.15 -3.08 7.05
C ARG A 156 -15.64 -3.27 7.04
N GLU A 157 -15.15 -4.50 6.96
CA GLU A 157 -13.71 -4.81 6.96
C GLU A 157 -12.97 -4.22 5.76
N PHE A 158 -13.61 -4.21 4.59
CA PHE A 158 -13.10 -3.59 3.37
C PHE A 158 -13.50 -2.11 3.21
N ASP A 159 -14.13 -1.51 4.22
CA ASP A 159 -14.63 -0.12 4.22
C ASP A 159 -15.47 0.25 2.98
N LEU A 160 -16.31 -0.69 2.53
CA LEU A 160 -17.17 -0.44 1.37
C LEU A 160 -18.07 0.78 1.61
N GLY A 161 -18.28 1.55 0.55
CA GLY A 161 -19.07 2.78 0.59
C GLY A 161 -20.06 2.89 -0.56
N PHE A 162 -20.82 3.98 -0.55
CA PHE A 162 -21.77 4.33 -1.58
C PHE A 162 -21.49 5.76 -2.05
N ALA A 163 -21.25 5.93 -3.35
CA ALA A 163 -21.25 7.22 -4.02
C ALA A 163 -22.68 7.50 -4.49
N PRO A 164 -23.41 8.45 -3.87
CA PRO A 164 -24.79 8.72 -4.23
C PRO A 164 -24.94 9.21 -5.67
N PRO A 165 -26.14 9.11 -6.28
CA PRO A 165 -26.39 9.74 -7.57
C PRO A 165 -26.36 11.26 -7.46
N GLY A 166 -26.12 11.90 -8.60
CA GLY A 166 -25.92 13.35 -8.71
C GLY A 166 -24.48 13.69 -9.08
N TRP A 167 -24.25 14.96 -9.44
CA TRP A 167 -22.99 15.40 -10.03
C TRP A 167 -22.01 16.03 -9.04
N ASP A 168 -22.45 16.39 -7.82
CA ASP A 168 -21.68 17.26 -6.93
C ASP A 168 -21.86 16.95 -5.43
N LYS A 169 -22.24 15.72 -5.09
CA LYS A 169 -22.52 15.30 -3.71
C LYS A 169 -21.26 15.30 -2.84
N LEU A 170 -20.16 14.74 -3.35
CA LEU A 170 -18.86 14.76 -2.69
C LEU A 170 -18.31 16.19 -2.69
N MET A 171 -18.36 16.89 -3.83
CA MET A 171 -17.88 18.27 -3.94
C MET A 171 -18.56 19.20 -2.92
N LYS A 172 -19.88 19.11 -2.75
CA LYS A 172 -20.60 19.90 -1.74
C LYS A 172 -20.26 19.52 -0.30
N ALA A 173 -19.91 18.26 -0.05
CA ALA A 173 -19.63 17.77 1.29
C ALA A 173 -18.20 18.09 1.76
N LEU A 174 -17.21 17.97 0.87
CA LEU A 174 -15.78 18.08 1.22
C LEU A 174 -15.07 19.22 0.49
N GLY A 175 -15.65 19.83 -0.54
CA GLY A 175 -15.12 21.01 -1.22
C GLY A 175 -15.43 22.31 -0.49
N THR A 176 -15.04 22.39 0.79
CA THR A 176 -15.36 23.52 1.69
C THR A 176 -14.60 24.81 1.36
N GLY A 177 -13.69 24.78 0.39
CA GLY A 177 -12.91 25.93 -0.06
C GLY A 177 -12.06 25.60 -1.30
N PRO A 178 -11.42 26.60 -1.92
CA PRO A 178 -10.62 26.41 -3.13
C PRO A 178 -9.51 25.37 -2.97
N GLU A 179 -8.84 25.34 -1.82
CA GLU A 179 -7.76 24.39 -1.53
C GLU A 179 -8.27 22.94 -1.50
N GLN A 180 -9.40 22.68 -0.82
CA GLN A 180 -10.01 21.34 -0.78
C GLN A 180 -10.51 20.90 -2.16
N VAL A 181 -11.07 21.83 -2.95
CA VAL A 181 -11.47 21.55 -4.34
C VAL A 181 -10.25 21.16 -5.18
N THR A 182 -9.12 21.85 -5.03
CA THR A 182 -7.86 21.49 -5.69
C THR A 182 -7.39 20.10 -5.26
N LEU A 183 -7.35 19.80 -3.96
CA LEU A 183 -6.97 18.47 -3.47
C LEU A 183 -7.92 17.36 -3.97
N LEU A 184 -9.23 17.64 -4.08
CA LEU A 184 -10.20 16.71 -4.64
C LEU A 184 -9.98 16.47 -6.14
N LYS A 185 -9.52 17.48 -6.90
CA LYS A 185 -9.09 17.30 -8.29
C LYS A 185 -7.81 16.48 -8.37
N ASP A 186 -6.79 16.83 -7.58
CA ASP A 186 -5.46 16.20 -7.61
C ASP A 186 -5.49 14.73 -7.14
N SER A 187 -6.40 14.40 -6.23
CA SER A 187 -6.69 13.01 -5.81
C SER A 187 -7.54 12.23 -6.82
N GLY A 188 -7.99 12.87 -7.90
CA GLY A 188 -8.84 12.27 -8.93
C GLY A 188 -10.28 12.01 -8.48
N MET A 189 -10.75 12.70 -7.44
CA MET A 189 -12.12 12.58 -6.93
C MET A 189 -13.10 13.50 -7.65
N LEU A 190 -12.60 14.58 -8.25
CA LEU A 190 -13.35 15.44 -9.17
C LEU A 190 -12.82 15.30 -10.60
N VAL A 191 -13.71 15.51 -11.55
CA VAL A 191 -13.40 15.59 -12.99
C VAL A 191 -13.87 16.95 -13.49
N GLU A 192 -13.07 17.55 -14.36
CA GLU A 192 -13.41 18.78 -15.06
C GLU A 192 -13.84 18.42 -16.49
N ASN A 193 -14.99 18.95 -16.95
CA ASN A 193 -15.38 18.81 -18.35
C ASN A 193 -14.71 19.88 -19.23
N GLU A 194 -14.93 19.80 -20.55
CA GLU A 194 -14.40 20.76 -21.53
C GLU A 194 -14.86 22.21 -21.30
N GLN A 195 -15.95 22.41 -20.55
CA GLN A 195 -16.51 23.73 -20.21
C GLN A 195 -15.98 24.25 -18.85
N GLY A 196 -15.02 23.56 -18.22
CA GLY A 196 -14.46 23.94 -16.91
C GLY A 196 -15.35 23.60 -15.71
N ARG A 197 -16.45 22.87 -15.91
CA ARG A 197 -17.36 22.47 -14.82
C ARG A 197 -16.80 21.24 -14.11
N LEU A 198 -16.65 21.36 -12.79
CA LEU A 198 -16.26 20.28 -11.90
C LEU A 198 -17.45 19.42 -11.48
N TYR A 199 -17.23 18.11 -11.40
CA TYR A 199 -18.20 17.14 -10.92
C TYR A 199 -17.53 15.91 -10.30
N ASP A 200 -18.26 15.20 -9.44
CA ASP A 200 -17.80 14.00 -8.74
C ASP A 200 -17.42 12.90 -9.73
N ARG A 201 -16.25 12.27 -9.57
CA ARG A 201 -15.85 11.13 -10.41
C ARG A 201 -16.76 9.92 -10.24
N PHE A 202 -17.08 9.58 -8.99
CA PHE A 202 -17.91 8.43 -8.64
C PHE A 202 -19.33 8.89 -8.36
N ARG A 203 -20.30 8.32 -9.08
CA ARG A 203 -21.72 8.67 -9.03
C ARG A 203 -22.55 7.42 -9.23
N ASP A 204 -23.58 7.22 -8.40
CA ASP A 204 -24.46 6.03 -8.36
C ASP A 204 -23.67 4.70 -8.37
N ARG A 205 -22.67 4.61 -7.49
CA ARG A 205 -21.73 3.46 -7.43
C ARG A 205 -21.56 2.92 -6.01
N VAL A 206 -21.40 1.61 -5.89
CA VAL A 206 -20.67 1.03 -4.74
C VAL A 206 -19.20 1.33 -4.93
N VAL A 207 -18.55 1.85 -3.89
CA VAL A 207 -17.13 2.22 -3.94
C VAL A 207 -16.29 1.33 -3.04
N PHE A 208 -15.10 1.00 -3.54
CA PHE A 208 -14.13 0.08 -2.97
C PHE A 208 -12.86 0.89 -2.67
N PRO A 209 -12.58 1.27 -1.42
CA PRO A 209 -11.35 1.97 -1.09
C PRO A 209 -10.12 1.09 -1.38
N ILE A 210 -9.14 1.66 -2.06
CA ILE A 210 -7.86 1.01 -2.35
C ILE A 210 -6.84 1.55 -1.35
N ARG A 211 -6.20 0.64 -0.62
CA ARG A 211 -5.21 0.98 0.41
C ARG A 211 -3.79 0.67 -0.06
N ASP A 212 -2.85 1.52 0.33
CA ASP A 212 -1.42 1.23 0.17
C ASP A 212 -0.91 0.23 1.21
N GLN A 213 0.39 -0.06 1.20
CA GLN A 213 1.02 -1.00 2.15
C GLN A 213 0.91 -0.57 3.62
N ARG A 214 0.72 0.72 3.89
CA ARG A 214 0.57 1.29 5.24
C ARG A 214 -0.90 1.34 5.67
N GLY A 215 -1.81 0.90 4.80
CA GLY A 215 -3.23 0.93 5.05
C GLY A 215 -3.87 2.28 4.79
N ARG A 216 -3.20 3.25 4.15
CA ARG A 216 -3.80 4.56 3.83
C ARG A 216 -4.67 4.44 2.59
N VAL A 217 -5.84 5.06 2.56
CA VAL A 217 -6.65 5.15 1.33
C VAL A 217 -5.94 6.02 0.30
N VAL A 218 -5.68 5.47 -0.89
CA VAL A 218 -4.98 6.16 -1.98
C VAL A 218 -5.81 6.30 -3.25
N ALA A 219 -6.86 5.49 -3.39
CA ALA A 219 -7.75 5.52 -4.54
C ALA A 219 -9.07 4.81 -4.23
N PHE A 220 -9.98 4.83 -5.20
CA PHE A 220 -11.21 4.05 -5.16
C PHE A 220 -11.43 3.29 -6.46
N GLY A 221 -11.98 2.09 -6.35
CA GLY A 221 -12.75 1.44 -7.40
C GLY A 221 -14.23 1.76 -7.23
N GLY A 222 -15.01 1.70 -8.31
CA GLY A 222 -16.44 2.04 -8.29
C GLY A 222 -17.25 1.17 -9.23
N ARG A 223 -18.21 0.42 -8.68
CA ARG A 223 -19.14 -0.46 -9.39
C ARG A 223 -20.47 0.25 -9.60
N VAL A 224 -20.91 0.38 -10.85
CA VAL A 224 -22.22 0.98 -11.17
C VAL A 224 -23.37 0.15 -10.61
N LEU A 225 -24.41 0.82 -10.11
CA LEU A 225 -25.65 0.20 -9.61
C LEU A 225 -26.80 0.19 -10.65
N GLY A 226 -26.79 1.12 -11.60
CA GLY A 226 -27.68 1.13 -12.77
C GLY A 226 -27.00 0.65 -14.04
N ASP A 227 -27.49 1.14 -15.19
CA ASP A 227 -27.02 0.75 -16.52
C ASP A 227 -25.90 1.64 -17.08
N ASP A 228 -25.40 2.60 -16.29
CA ASP A 228 -24.33 3.50 -16.70
C ASP A 228 -23.02 2.73 -16.98
N LYS A 229 -22.31 3.15 -18.03
CA LYS A 229 -20.99 2.62 -18.36
C LYS A 229 -19.88 3.55 -17.85
N PRO A 230 -18.70 3.01 -17.50
CA PRO A 230 -18.33 1.59 -17.47
C PRO A 230 -18.84 0.83 -16.22
N LYS A 231 -18.91 -0.51 -16.32
CA LYS A 231 -19.25 -1.45 -15.22
C LYS A 231 -18.44 -1.13 -13.95
N TYR A 232 -17.13 -0.96 -14.14
CA TYR A 232 -16.18 -0.57 -13.10
C TYR A 232 -15.42 0.68 -13.53
N LEU A 233 -15.18 1.57 -12.59
CA LEU A 233 -14.39 2.78 -12.77
C LEU A 233 -13.35 2.84 -11.65
N ASN A 234 -12.09 3.05 -12.00
CA ASN A 234 -11.03 3.26 -11.00
C ASN A 234 -10.65 4.74 -10.97
N SER A 235 -10.08 5.20 -9.85
CA SER A 235 -9.36 6.48 -9.81
C SER A 235 -8.32 6.55 -10.95
N PRO A 236 -8.05 7.76 -11.49
CA PRO A 236 -6.94 7.96 -12.41
C PRO A 236 -5.60 7.81 -11.68
N GLU A 237 -4.49 7.77 -12.42
CA GLU A 237 -3.15 7.90 -11.81
C GLU A 237 -3.02 9.24 -11.08
N THR A 238 -2.40 9.25 -9.90
CA THR A 238 -2.15 10.47 -9.09
C THR A 238 -0.76 10.43 -8.47
N SER A 239 -0.38 11.46 -7.70
CA SER A 239 0.89 11.45 -6.96
C SER A 239 0.98 10.39 -5.86
N ILE A 240 -0.18 9.90 -5.37
CA ILE A 240 -0.28 8.91 -4.28
C ILE A 240 -0.81 7.56 -4.74
N PHE A 241 -1.23 7.42 -6.01
CA PHE A 241 -1.81 6.20 -6.54
C PHE A 241 -1.31 5.84 -7.94
N HIS A 242 -0.79 4.61 -8.04
CA HIS A 242 -0.35 4.00 -9.29
C HIS A 242 -0.92 2.61 -9.48
N LYS A 243 -1.72 2.39 -10.53
CA LYS A 243 -2.40 1.11 -10.79
C LYS A 243 -1.41 -0.04 -10.99
N GLY A 244 -0.33 0.22 -11.72
CA GLY A 244 0.74 -0.77 -11.96
C GLY A 244 1.56 -1.12 -10.72
N ARG A 245 1.33 -0.43 -9.60
CA ARG A 245 2.03 -0.65 -8.33
C ARG A 245 1.10 -1.24 -7.28
N GLU A 246 -0.12 -0.73 -7.14
CA GLU A 246 -1.04 -1.13 -6.07
C GLU A 246 -1.86 -2.38 -6.44
N LEU A 247 -2.20 -3.14 -5.41
CA LEU A 247 -2.98 -4.37 -5.50
C LEU A 247 -4.10 -4.31 -4.47
N TYR A 248 -5.34 -4.50 -4.90
CA TYR A 248 -6.51 -4.45 -4.01
C TYR A 248 -6.49 -5.63 -3.04
N GLY A 249 -6.85 -5.40 -1.78
CA GLY A 249 -6.88 -6.46 -0.75
C GLY A 249 -5.53 -6.84 -0.16
N LEU A 250 -4.41 -6.38 -0.73
CA LEU A 250 -3.07 -6.76 -0.23
C LEU A 250 -2.84 -6.29 1.21
N TYR A 251 -3.34 -5.10 1.56
CA TYR A 251 -3.28 -4.61 2.94
C TYR A 251 -4.06 -5.54 3.89
N GLN A 252 -5.31 -5.86 3.54
CA GLN A 252 -6.16 -6.77 4.32
C GLN A 252 -5.52 -8.16 4.44
N ALA A 253 -4.95 -8.69 3.37
CA ALA A 253 -4.26 -9.98 3.37
C ALA A 253 -3.07 -10.01 4.34
N ARG A 254 -2.28 -8.94 4.40
CA ARG A 254 -1.18 -8.81 5.37
C ARG A 254 -1.68 -8.63 6.80
N GLN A 255 -2.80 -7.95 7.00
CA GLN A 255 -3.38 -7.79 8.34
C GLN A 255 -3.95 -9.10 8.87
N ALA A 256 -4.57 -9.90 8.01
CA ALA A 256 -5.16 -11.19 8.38
C ALA A 256 -4.10 -12.30 8.58
N ASN A 257 -2.91 -12.15 7.98
CA ASN A 257 -1.88 -13.18 7.96
C ASN A 257 -0.53 -12.63 8.44
N ARG A 258 -0.06 -13.06 9.62
CA ARG A 258 1.27 -12.66 10.18
C ARG A 258 2.43 -13.01 9.24
N LYS A 259 2.32 -14.12 8.51
CA LYS A 259 3.24 -14.55 7.46
C LYS A 259 2.41 -15.06 6.29
N LEU A 260 2.60 -14.46 5.12
CA LEU A 260 1.97 -14.92 3.88
C LEU A 260 2.86 -15.99 3.26
N GLU A 261 2.40 -17.24 3.22
CA GLU A 261 3.10 -18.32 2.51
C GLU A 261 2.74 -18.34 1.03
N ARG A 262 1.52 -17.91 0.72
CA ARG A 262 0.94 -17.84 -0.61
C ARG A 262 0.12 -16.56 -0.75
N LEU A 263 0.12 -15.99 -1.95
CA LEU A 263 -0.84 -14.97 -2.35
C LEU A 263 -1.65 -15.44 -3.56
N LEU A 264 -2.97 -15.27 -3.51
CA LEU A 264 -3.89 -15.61 -4.59
C LEU A 264 -4.24 -14.34 -5.37
N VAL A 265 -3.86 -14.26 -6.64
CA VAL A 265 -4.18 -13.15 -7.53
C VAL A 265 -5.43 -13.49 -8.33
N VAL A 266 -6.47 -12.68 -8.17
CA VAL A 266 -7.76 -12.75 -8.87
C VAL A 266 -8.03 -11.48 -9.68
N GLU A 267 -9.10 -11.46 -10.48
CA GLU A 267 -9.38 -10.35 -11.39
C GLU A 267 -9.98 -9.12 -10.72
N GLY A 268 -10.92 -9.33 -9.80
CA GLY A 268 -11.81 -8.27 -9.36
C GLY A 268 -11.84 -8.02 -7.86
N TYR A 269 -12.31 -6.82 -7.50
CA TYR A 269 -12.61 -6.43 -6.13
C TYR A 269 -13.54 -7.41 -5.43
N MET A 270 -14.59 -7.83 -6.14
CA MET A 270 -15.62 -8.71 -5.59
C MET A 270 -15.08 -10.10 -5.28
N ASP A 271 -14.15 -10.60 -6.09
CA ASP A 271 -13.57 -11.93 -5.90
C ASP A 271 -12.71 -11.94 -4.64
N VAL A 272 -11.87 -10.91 -4.45
CA VAL A 272 -11.09 -10.71 -3.22
C VAL A 272 -11.99 -10.67 -1.98
N ILE A 273 -13.06 -9.88 -2.01
CA ILE A 273 -13.95 -9.72 -0.86
C ILE A 273 -14.72 -11.01 -0.56
N ALA A 274 -15.21 -11.68 -1.61
CA ALA A 274 -15.94 -12.95 -1.46
C ALA A 274 -15.02 -14.04 -0.90
N LEU A 275 -13.80 -14.18 -1.43
CA LEU A 275 -12.79 -15.11 -0.93
C LEU A 275 -12.47 -14.84 0.55
N ALA A 276 -12.22 -13.57 0.90
CA ALA A 276 -11.95 -13.19 2.29
C ALA A 276 -13.13 -13.53 3.23
N GLN A 277 -14.38 -13.30 2.81
CA GLN A 277 -15.56 -13.68 3.57
C GLN A 277 -15.63 -15.21 3.83
N HIS A 278 -15.16 -16.01 2.89
CA HIS A 278 -15.12 -17.47 2.98
C HIS A 278 -13.81 -18.02 3.58
N GLY A 279 -13.03 -17.17 4.26
CA GLY A 279 -11.82 -17.57 4.99
C GLY A 279 -10.56 -17.64 4.12
N ILE A 280 -10.64 -17.34 2.83
CA ILE A 280 -9.49 -17.22 1.93
C ILE A 280 -9.00 -15.77 2.00
N SER A 281 -8.30 -15.46 3.09
CA SER A 281 -7.88 -14.10 3.45
C SER A 281 -6.58 -13.63 2.78
N TYR A 282 -5.97 -14.45 1.92
CA TYR A 282 -4.70 -14.15 1.22
C TYR A 282 -4.90 -13.79 -0.25
N ALA A 283 -6.09 -13.30 -0.63
CA ALA A 283 -6.42 -12.90 -1.99
C ALA A 283 -6.09 -11.43 -2.28
N THR A 284 -5.71 -11.14 -3.52
CA THR A 284 -5.48 -9.78 -4.03
C THR A 284 -5.92 -9.67 -5.48
N ALA A 285 -6.17 -8.45 -5.97
CA ALA A 285 -6.53 -8.22 -7.37
C ALA A 285 -5.77 -7.03 -7.97
N THR A 286 -5.53 -7.09 -9.28
CA THR A 286 -5.06 -5.94 -10.04
C THR A 286 -6.18 -4.92 -10.23
N LEU A 287 -5.82 -3.69 -10.58
CA LEU A 287 -6.75 -2.55 -10.58
C LEU A 287 -7.22 -2.22 -12.01
N GLY A 288 -7.81 -3.23 -12.67
CA GLY A 288 -8.27 -3.14 -14.06
C GLY A 288 -7.12 -3.07 -15.07
N THR A 289 -6.00 -3.73 -14.77
CA THR A 289 -4.81 -3.85 -15.62
C THR A 289 -4.27 -5.26 -15.54
N ALA A 290 -3.52 -5.69 -16.57
CA ALA A 290 -2.71 -6.90 -16.46
C ALA A 290 -1.71 -6.79 -15.30
N THR A 291 -1.31 -7.93 -14.74
CA THR A 291 -0.28 -8.03 -13.71
C THR A 291 1.05 -7.47 -14.24
N SER A 292 1.63 -6.52 -13.52
CA SER A 292 2.90 -5.90 -13.90
C SER A 292 4.10 -6.61 -13.27
N ARG A 293 5.29 -6.41 -13.82
CA ARG A 293 6.55 -6.82 -13.17
C ARG A 293 6.67 -6.23 -11.76
N THR A 294 6.28 -4.97 -11.59
CA THR A 294 6.31 -4.30 -10.28
C THR A 294 5.35 -4.92 -9.27
N HIS A 295 4.20 -5.43 -9.72
CA HIS A 295 3.31 -6.22 -8.85
C HIS A 295 4.01 -7.48 -8.36
N LEU A 296 4.61 -8.26 -9.26
CA LEU A 296 5.31 -9.49 -8.90
C LEU A 296 6.51 -9.24 -7.96
N GLU A 297 7.32 -8.23 -8.26
CA GLU A 297 8.45 -7.83 -7.39
C GLU A 297 7.98 -7.44 -5.98
N ARG A 298 6.82 -6.80 -5.85
CA ARG A 298 6.22 -6.50 -4.54
C ARG A 298 5.70 -7.75 -3.85
N ILE A 299 5.04 -8.65 -4.59
CA ILE A 299 4.47 -9.87 -4.02
C ILE A 299 5.57 -10.81 -3.52
N TYR A 300 6.64 -11.02 -4.29
CA TYR A 300 7.74 -11.92 -3.91
C TYR A 300 8.59 -11.44 -2.72
N ARG A 301 8.45 -10.17 -2.32
CA ARG A 301 9.00 -9.70 -1.03
C ARG A 301 8.15 -10.12 0.17
N LEU A 302 6.88 -10.49 -0.07
CA LEU A 302 5.91 -10.80 0.97
C LEU A 302 5.66 -12.31 1.12
N CYS A 303 5.69 -13.07 0.01
CA CYS A 303 5.47 -14.51 0.02
C CYS A 303 6.27 -15.23 -1.08
N PRO A 304 6.62 -16.51 -0.86
CA PRO A 304 7.35 -17.31 -1.83
C PRO A 304 6.47 -17.85 -2.97
N GLU A 305 5.16 -18.00 -2.76
CA GLU A 305 4.23 -18.59 -3.73
C GLU A 305 3.19 -17.59 -4.20
N VAL A 306 2.96 -17.55 -5.52
CA VAL A 306 1.89 -16.77 -6.15
C VAL A 306 1.02 -17.70 -6.98
N VAL A 307 -0.28 -17.70 -6.71
CA VAL A 307 -1.27 -18.48 -7.46
C VAL A 307 -2.15 -17.50 -8.23
N PHE A 308 -2.33 -17.73 -9.53
CA PHE A 308 -3.29 -16.97 -10.34
C PHE A 308 -4.58 -17.78 -10.48
N CYS A 309 -5.72 -17.13 -10.23
CA CYS A 309 -7.04 -17.70 -10.42
C CYS A 309 -7.91 -16.65 -11.11
N PHE A 310 -8.05 -16.81 -12.41
CA PHE A 310 -8.82 -15.92 -13.28
C PHE A 310 -10.15 -16.59 -13.68
N ASP A 311 -11.05 -15.79 -14.23
CA ASP A 311 -12.36 -16.26 -14.68
C ASP A 311 -12.17 -17.33 -15.77
N GLY A 312 -13.13 -18.25 -15.83
CA GLY A 312 -13.09 -19.39 -16.76
C GLY A 312 -13.59 -19.03 -18.17
N ASP A 313 -13.22 -17.85 -18.67
CA ASP A 313 -13.55 -17.34 -20.00
C ASP A 313 -12.29 -17.07 -20.85
N GLU A 314 -12.49 -16.64 -22.11
CA GLU A 314 -11.41 -16.42 -23.10
C GLU A 314 -10.55 -15.17 -22.83
#